data_AF-A0A7X5U6Z4-F1
#
_entry.id   AF-A0A7X5U6Z4-F1
#
_cell.length_a   1.000
_cell.length_b   1.000
_cell.length_c   1.000
_cell.angle_alpha   90.00
_cell.angle_beta   90.00
_cell.angle_gamma   90.00
#
_symmetry.space_group_name_H-M   'P 1'
#
loop_
_entity.id
_entity.type
_entity.pdbx_description
1 polymer ?
#
loop_
_entity_poly.entity_id
_entity_poly.type
_entity_poly.pdbx_seq_one_letter_code
_entity_poly.pdbx_strand_id
1 'polypeptide(L)' 'MANEKNRPPQHPGQNDPPEHPRNPTRQRETNDSGDPKDDSGEDNQQQK' A
#
# COMPACT_ATOMS: atom_id res chain seq x y z
N MET A 1 5.25 4.53 28.86
CA MET A 1 5.89 5.78 28.37
C MET A 1 6.84 5.40 27.26
N ALA A 2 6.72 5.98 26.06
CA ALA A 2 7.63 5.68 24.95
C ALA A 2 8.94 6.49 25.12
N ASN A 3 10.10 5.84 25.04
CA ASN A 3 11.40 6.51 25.12
C ASN A 3 11.65 7.35 23.85
N GLU A 4 11.38 8.65 23.91
CA GLU A 4 11.64 9.59 22.81
C GLU A 4 13.12 9.68 22.42
N LYS A 5 14.04 9.37 23.35
CA LYS A 5 15.48 9.39 23.13
C LYS A 5 15.99 8.36 22.12
N ASN A 6 15.22 7.30 21.85
CA ASN A 6 15.61 6.25 20.90
C ASN A 6 14.78 6.32 19.61
N ARG A 7 14.04 7.41 19.38
CA ARG A 7 13.30 7.57 18.14
C ARG A 7 14.25 7.96 17.01
N PRO A 8 14.06 7.40 15.80
CA PRO A 8 14.81 7.83 14.64
C PRO A 8 14.59 9.34 14.41
N PRO A 9 15.61 10.06 13.90
CA PRO A 9 15.51 11.47 13.55
C PRO A 9 14.31 11.71 12.65
N GLN A 10 13.59 12.81 12.89
CA GLN A 10 12.46 13.17 12.05
C GLN A 10 12.94 14.01 10.86
N HIS A 11 12.59 13.61 9.64
CA HIS A 11 12.77 14.39 8.41
C HIS A 11 11.61 15.39 8.23
N PRO A 12 11.84 16.57 7.66
CA PRO A 12 10.77 17.47 7.23
C PRO A 12 9.78 16.71 6.33
N GLY A 13 8.48 16.91 6.50
CA GLY A 13 7.46 16.17 5.72
C GLY A 13 6.92 14.90 6.37
N GLN A 14 7.55 14.35 7.42
CA GLN A 14 7.12 13.06 7.99
C GLN A 14 5.78 13.09 8.72
N ASN A 15 5.43 14.24 9.30
CA ASN A 15 4.12 14.44 9.94
C ASN A 15 3.12 15.13 9.02
N ASP A 16 3.56 15.55 7.83
CA ASP A 16 2.67 16.20 6.90
C ASP A 16 1.70 15.15 6.33
N PRO A 17 0.42 15.51 6.18
CA PRO A 17 -0.53 14.63 5.52
C PRO A 17 -0.02 14.35 4.11
N PRO A 18 -0.19 13.12 3.59
CA PRO A 18 0.20 12.82 2.23
C PRO A 18 -0.52 13.77 1.27
N GLU A 19 0.25 14.48 0.43
CA GLU A 19 -0.27 15.48 -0.51
C GLU A 19 -1.34 14.89 -1.46
N HIS A 20 -1.20 13.60 -1.78
CA HIS A 20 -2.20 12.85 -2.52
C HIS A 20 -2.84 11.82 -1.59
N PRO A 21 -4.18 11.80 -1.46
CA PRO A 21 -4.84 10.64 -0.91
C PRO A 21 -4.38 9.46 -1.74
N ARG A 22 -3.78 8.45 -1.12
CA ARG A 22 -3.52 7.19 -1.81
C ARG A 22 -4.89 6.71 -2.25
N ASN A 23 -5.21 6.91 -3.53
CA ASN A 23 -6.37 6.26 -4.10
C ASN A 23 -6.25 4.80 -3.68
N PRO A 24 -7.25 4.23 -2.99
CA PRO A 24 -7.17 2.83 -2.61
C PRO A 24 -6.83 2.08 -3.88
N THR A 25 -5.69 1.38 -3.88
CA THR A 25 -5.37 0.44 -4.95
C THR A 25 -6.61 -0.40 -5.10
N ARG A 26 -7.29 -0.30 -6.26
CA ARG A 26 -8.56 -0.99 -6.47
C ARG A 26 -8.28 -2.46 -6.22
N GLN A 27 -8.85 -3.01 -5.14
CA GLN A 27 -8.83 -4.44 -4.95
C GLN A 27 -9.61 -5.04 -6.10
N ARG A 28 -9.04 -6.05 -6.74
CA ARG A 28 -9.73 -6.75 -7.82
C ARG A 28 -10.97 -7.43 -7.25
N GLU A 29 -12.01 -7.54 -8.06
CA GLU A 29 -13.18 -8.27 -7.64
C GLU A 29 -12.82 -9.74 -7.42
N THR A 30 -13.28 -10.32 -6.31
CA THR A 30 -13.11 -11.73 -5.99
C THR A 30 -14.46 -12.44 -5.89
N ASN A 31 -14.47 -13.75 -6.16
CA ASN A 31 -15.64 -14.61 -5.98
C ASN A 31 -15.83 -14.97 -4.49
N ASP A 32 -16.86 -15.77 -4.18
CA ASP A 32 -17.16 -16.18 -2.80
C ASP A 32 -16.04 -17.05 -2.16
N SER A 33 -15.18 -17.66 -2.98
CA SER A 33 -13.99 -18.41 -2.54
C SER A 33 -12.78 -17.52 -2.28
N GLY A 34 -12.83 -16.24 -2.66
CA GLY A 34 -11.72 -15.29 -2.56
C GLY A 34 -10.77 -15.30 -3.77
N ASP A 35 -11.08 -16.05 -4.81
CA ASP A 35 -10.31 -16.05 -6.05
C ASP A 35 -10.65 -14.82 -6.89
N PRO A 36 -9.70 -14.23 -7.63
CA PRO A 36 -9.99 -13.17 -8.59
C PRO A 36 -11.12 -13.59 -9.54
N LYS A 37 -12.15 -12.75 -9.69
CA LYS A 37 -13.21 -12.96 -10.70
C LYS A 37 -12.70 -12.77 -12.12
N ASP A 38 -11.63 -12.00 -12.25
CA ASP A 38 -10.94 -11.84 -13.51
C ASP A 38 -9.98 -13.01 -13.69
N ASP A 39 -10.22 -13.83 -14.72
CA ASP A 39 -9.31 -14.91 -15.14
C ASP A 39 -7.96 -14.35 -15.64
N SER A 40 -7.79 -13.02 -15.69
CA SER A 40 -6.48 -12.36 -15.69
C SER A 40 -5.80 -12.54 -14.32
N GLY A 41 -5.45 -13.78 -13.98
CA GLY A 41 -4.31 -14.03 -13.11
C GLY A 41 -3.16 -13.24 -13.71
N GLU A 42 -2.94 -12.01 -13.22
CA GLU A 42 -1.88 -11.12 -13.72
C GLU A 42 -0.61 -11.87 -13.44
N ASP A 43 -0.17 -12.54 -14.48
CA ASP A 43 1.19 -12.91 -14.68
C ASP A 43 1.95 -11.59 -14.66
N ASN A 44 2.43 -11.23 -13.47
CA ASN A 44 3.24 -10.08 -13.23
C ASN A 44 4.64 -10.38 -13.81
N GLN A 45 4.71 -10.80 -15.08
CA GLN A 45 5.95 -10.87 -15.84
C GLN A 45 6.28 -9.43 -16.14
N GLN A 46 7.06 -8.88 -15.24
CA GLN A 46 7.91 -7.74 -15.48
C GLN A 46 8.51 -7.91 -16.88
N GLN A 47 8.08 -7.07 -17.82
CA GLN A 47 8.84 -6.89 -19.03
C GLN A 47 10.17 -6.25 -18.61
N LYS A 48 11.26 -6.95 -18.94
CA LYS A 48 12.64 -6.55 -18.68
C LYS A 48 13.05 -5.38 -19.57
#